data_AF-A0A103QVL1-F1
#
_entry.id   AF-A0A103QVL1-F1
#
_cell.length_a   1.000
_cell.length_b   1.000
_cell.length_c   1.000
_cell.angle_alpha   90.00
_cell.angle_beta   90.00
_cell.angle_gamma   90.00
#
_symmetry.space_group_name_H-M   'P 1'
#
loop_
_entity.id
_entity.type
_entity.pdbx_description
1 polymer ?
#
loop_
_entity_poly.entity_id
_entity_poly.type
_entity_poly.pdbx_seq_one_letter_code
_entity_poly.pdbx_strand_id
1 'polypeptide(L)'
;MKLFIRGAFCAGLCMLAACTSPSLVGRGTYFADTSHHAQGTDARIRFLVMHYTESGEAQSLRTLTGDAVSAHYVVPAQPRIEWGKPVVYQLVPEAQRAWHAGVSAWQGATELNAASIGIENVNGGPTDTPQGRTWQPYPPEQVDALIRLSQDIVARYAIPPTRVVGHSDIAPQRKIDPGPAFPWRALAQAGVGAWPDDATVAARLAGRDPHAAVDVRGLQLKLARYGYDVPTDGVLDERTRRVFAAFQMHFRPSDYTGNPDAESDAIAQALLDKYFPGQAPAEDGAASGAS
;
A
#
# COMPACT_ATOMS: atom_id res chain seq x y z
N MET A 1 -81.39 -17.04 35.09
CA MET A 1 -81.19 -15.59 34.97
C MET A 1 -80.62 -15.05 36.28
N LYS A 2 -79.29 -14.86 36.36
CA LYS A 2 -78.58 -13.97 37.30
C LYS A 2 -77.11 -13.89 36.90
N LEU A 3 -76.67 -12.65 36.70
CA LEU A 3 -75.33 -12.12 36.43
C LEU A 3 -74.28 -12.60 37.44
N PHE A 4 -73.00 -12.69 37.03
CA PHE A 4 -71.90 -12.00 37.74
C PHE A 4 -70.69 -11.80 36.82
N ILE A 5 -70.33 -10.53 36.66
CA ILE A 5 -69.14 -10.00 35.98
C ILE A 5 -67.99 -10.00 36.99
N ARG A 6 -66.81 -10.47 36.59
CA ARG A 6 -65.52 -10.09 37.21
C ARG A 6 -64.48 -9.87 36.12
N GLY A 7 -64.24 -8.59 35.83
CA GLY A 7 -63.05 -8.14 35.10
C GLY A 7 -61.84 -8.12 36.05
N ALA A 8 -60.68 -8.49 35.52
CA ALA A 8 -59.40 -8.26 36.15
C ALA A 8 -58.61 -7.29 35.25
N PHE A 9 -58.28 -6.14 35.82
CA PHE A 9 -57.54 -5.04 35.21
C PHE A 9 -56.05 -5.31 35.41
N CYS A 10 -55.32 -5.67 34.35
CA CYS A 10 -53.85 -5.71 34.40
C CYS A 10 -53.31 -4.32 34.06
N ALA A 11 -52.74 -3.66 35.08
CA ALA A 11 -52.06 -2.39 34.96
C ALA A 11 -50.79 -2.55 34.11
N GLY A 12 -50.72 -1.81 33.01
CA GLY A 12 -49.55 -1.75 32.14
C GLY A 12 -48.41 -0.97 32.78
N LEU A 13 -47.25 -1.63 32.90
CA LEU A 13 -45.98 -1.00 33.26
C LEU A 13 -45.48 -0.20 32.05
N CYS A 14 -45.70 1.11 32.04
CA CYS A 14 -45.06 1.99 31.05
C CYS A 14 -43.59 2.16 31.41
N MET A 15 -42.69 1.48 30.69
CA MET A 15 -41.27 1.81 30.73
C MET A 15 -41.07 3.19 30.13
N LEU A 16 -40.60 4.14 30.93
CA LEU A 16 -40.10 5.44 30.47
C LEU A 16 -38.81 5.19 29.67
N ALA A 17 -38.94 5.07 28.34
CA ALA A 17 -37.80 5.18 27.44
C ALA A 17 -37.28 6.63 27.53
N ALA A 18 -36.17 6.82 28.23
CA ALA A 18 -35.47 8.09 28.23
C ALA A 18 -35.03 8.37 26.79
N CYS A 19 -35.64 9.39 26.17
CA CYS A 19 -35.22 9.92 24.89
C CYS A 19 -33.83 10.57 25.07
N THR A 20 -32.77 9.77 25.08
CA THR A 20 -31.42 10.30 24.86
C THR A 20 -31.41 10.88 23.46
N SER A 21 -31.13 12.19 23.34
CA SER A 21 -30.92 12.85 22.05
C SER A 21 -29.99 11.97 21.20
N PRO A 22 -30.33 11.62 19.96
CA PRO A 22 -29.59 10.64 19.17
C PRO A 22 -28.12 11.05 18.90
N SER A 23 -27.75 12.30 19.17
CA SER A 23 -26.38 12.81 19.08
C SER A 23 -25.55 12.68 20.36
N LEU A 24 -26.15 12.44 21.53
CA LEU A 24 -25.42 12.31 22.78
C LEU A 24 -24.98 10.87 23.00
N VAL A 25 -23.70 10.59 22.75
CA VAL A 25 -23.09 9.28 22.98
C VAL A 25 -22.50 9.23 24.39
N GLY A 26 -23.04 8.36 25.25
CA GLY A 26 -22.52 8.15 26.60
C GLY A 26 -21.12 7.52 26.60
N ARG A 27 -20.20 8.09 27.40
CA ARG A 27 -18.80 7.63 27.56
C ARG A 27 -18.47 7.27 29.01
N GLY A 28 -19.48 6.87 29.78
CA GLY A 28 -19.35 6.55 31.21
C GLY A 28 -19.41 7.80 32.09
N THR A 29 -18.38 8.66 32.03
CA THR A 29 -18.28 9.85 32.89
C THR A 29 -18.74 11.16 32.24
N TYR A 30 -18.98 11.16 30.93
CA TYR A 30 -19.46 12.31 30.17
C TYR A 30 -20.28 11.85 28.96
N PHE A 31 -20.95 12.80 28.31
CA PHE A 31 -21.59 12.60 27.00
C PHE A 31 -20.77 13.32 25.93
N ALA A 32 -20.52 12.65 24.80
CA ALA A 32 -20.00 13.28 23.61
C ALA A 32 -21.19 13.69 22.73
N ASP A 33 -21.31 14.99 22.44
CA ASP A 33 -22.28 15.45 21.44
C ASP A 33 -21.68 15.32 20.04
N THR A 34 -22.28 14.45 19.24
CA THR A 34 -21.88 14.19 17.85
C THR A 34 -22.80 14.89 16.85
N SER A 35 -23.55 15.92 17.26
CA SER A 35 -24.43 16.69 16.36
C SER A 35 -23.67 17.54 15.35
N HIS A 36 -22.40 17.84 15.61
CA HIS A 36 -21.52 18.63 14.75
C HIS A 36 -20.38 17.78 14.17
N HIS A 37 -20.39 17.57 12.85
CA HIS A 37 -19.34 16.83 12.15
C HIS A 37 -18.46 17.76 11.32
N ALA A 38 -17.14 17.68 11.54
CA ALA A 38 -16.17 18.40 10.72
C ALA A 38 -16.11 17.82 9.30
N GLN A 39 -16.03 18.69 8.29
CA GLN A 39 -15.84 18.27 6.89
C GLN A 39 -14.38 17.87 6.61
N GLY A 40 -13.41 18.47 7.32
CA GLY A 40 -11.99 18.16 7.20
C GLY A 40 -11.61 16.88 7.95
N THR A 41 -11.98 15.72 7.42
CA THR A 41 -11.66 14.41 7.99
C THR A 41 -11.23 13.44 6.89
N ASP A 42 -10.31 12.55 7.22
CA ASP A 42 -9.88 11.42 6.40
C ASP A 42 -9.56 10.21 7.28
N ALA A 43 -9.25 9.06 6.65
CA ALA A 43 -8.85 7.86 7.36
C ALA A 43 -7.38 7.94 7.83
N ARG A 44 -7.10 7.39 9.01
CA ARG A 44 -5.72 7.25 9.52
C ARG A 44 -4.88 6.32 8.65
N ILE A 45 -5.50 5.26 8.12
CA ILE A 45 -4.87 4.35 7.16
C ILE A 45 -4.87 5.03 5.80
N ARG A 46 -3.67 5.18 5.22
CA ARG A 46 -3.42 5.95 4.00
C ARG A 46 -2.59 5.19 2.97
N PHE A 47 -1.98 4.06 3.36
CA PHE A 47 -1.08 3.27 2.52
C PHE A 47 -1.40 1.77 2.60
N LEU A 48 -1.08 1.05 1.54
CA LEU A 48 -1.09 -0.41 1.48
C LEU A 48 0.30 -0.88 1.06
N VAL A 49 0.96 -1.67 1.90
CA VAL A 49 2.34 -2.13 1.68
C VAL A 49 2.37 -3.64 1.43
N MET A 50 2.96 -4.03 0.30
CA MET A 50 3.11 -5.42 -0.14
C MET A 50 4.48 -5.97 0.24
N HIS A 51 4.49 -7.19 0.77
CA HIS A 51 5.68 -7.94 1.19
C HIS A 51 5.65 -9.35 0.62
N TYR A 52 6.77 -10.05 0.71
CA TYR A 52 6.80 -11.51 0.72
C TYR A 52 7.40 -12.02 2.03
N THR A 53 7.22 -13.31 2.30
CA THR A 53 7.68 -13.89 3.58
C THR A 53 9.06 -14.55 3.56
N GLU A 54 9.63 -14.90 2.39
CA GLU A 54 10.84 -15.74 2.22
C GLU A 54 10.75 -17.11 2.93
N SER A 55 9.54 -17.56 3.23
CA SER A 55 9.28 -18.79 3.96
C SER A 55 7.94 -19.39 3.59
N GLY A 56 7.75 -20.67 3.91
CA GLY A 56 6.46 -21.34 3.77
C GLY A 56 5.44 -20.90 4.82
N GLU A 57 4.15 -21.09 4.53
CA GLU A 57 3.01 -20.57 5.31
C GLU A 57 3.12 -20.82 6.81
N ALA A 58 3.39 -22.05 7.24
CA ALA A 58 3.45 -22.38 8.67
C ALA A 58 4.57 -21.62 9.41
N GLN A 59 5.70 -21.36 8.76
CA GLN A 59 6.79 -20.57 9.34
C GLN A 59 6.45 -19.08 9.33
N SER A 60 5.85 -18.58 8.25
CA SER A 60 5.40 -17.20 8.14
C SER A 60 4.40 -16.87 9.26
N LEU A 61 3.40 -17.73 9.48
CA LEU A 61 2.40 -17.55 10.54
C LEU A 61 3.03 -17.56 11.93
N ARG A 62 3.96 -18.47 12.23
CA ARG A 62 4.68 -18.48 13.52
C ARG A 62 5.48 -17.19 13.76
N THR A 63 6.12 -16.68 12.71
CA THR A 63 6.95 -15.48 12.80
C THR A 63 6.10 -14.23 13.00
N LEU A 64 5.03 -14.09 12.22
CA LEU A 64 4.18 -12.89 12.18
C LEU A 64 3.16 -12.82 13.32
N THR A 65 3.00 -13.88 14.11
CA THR A 65 2.26 -13.89 15.39
C THR A 65 3.19 -13.89 16.62
N GLY A 66 4.50 -13.81 16.40
CA GLY A 66 5.49 -13.63 17.45
C GLY A 66 5.53 -12.19 17.99
N ASP A 67 6.62 -11.85 18.66
CA ASP A 67 6.81 -10.58 19.37
C ASP A 67 7.76 -9.58 18.67
N ALA A 68 8.32 -9.94 17.50
CA ALA A 68 9.31 -9.12 16.80
C ALA A 68 8.74 -8.35 15.60
N VAL A 69 7.92 -9.01 14.78
CA VAL A 69 7.36 -8.47 13.53
C VAL A 69 5.95 -8.99 13.33
N SER A 70 5.10 -8.23 12.64
CA SER A 70 3.73 -8.65 12.34
C SER A 70 3.22 -7.94 11.09
N ALA A 71 2.19 -8.53 10.47
CA ALA A 71 1.47 -7.94 9.36
C ALA A 71 -0.03 -7.99 9.63
N HIS A 72 -0.80 -7.15 8.93
CA HIS A 72 -2.25 -7.17 9.07
C HIS A 72 -2.82 -8.43 8.43
N TYR A 73 -2.32 -8.78 7.24
CA TYR A 73 -2.79 -9.92 6.47
C TYR A 73 -1.65 -10.82 5.99
N VAL A 74 -1.93 -12.11 5.88
CA VAL A 74 -1.11 -13.09 5.17
C VAL A 74 -1.93 -13.75 4.07
N VAL A 75 -1.42 -13.72 2.84
CA VAL A 75 -2.02 -14.41 1.69
C VAL A 75 -1.24 -15.70 1.40
N PRO A 76 -1.83 -16.88 1.63
CA PRO A 76 -1.22 -18.16 1.29
C PRO A 76 -0.83 -18.27 -0.18
N ALA A 77 0.20 -19.07 -0.50
CA ALA A 77 0.56 -19.39 -1.88
C ALA A 77 -0.56 -20.18 -2.59
N GLN A 78 -1.30 -20.99 -1.83
CA GLN A 78 -2.47 -21.73 -2.28
C GLN A 78 -3.61 -21.52 -1.29
N PRO A 79 -4.34 -20.40 -1.37
CA PRO A 79 -5.43 -20.12 -0.44
C PRO A 79 -6.49 -21.22 -0.51
N ARG A 80 -6.88 -21.78 0.64
CA ARG A 80 -8.05 -22.67 0.70
C ARG A 80 -9.30 -21.90 0.30
N ILE A 81 -10.28 -22.61 -0.27
CA ILE A 81 -11.57 -22.04 -0.64
C ILE A 81 -12.62 -22.43 0.38
N GLU A 82 -13.29 -21.44 0.97
CA GLU A 82 -14.43 -21.62 1.89
C GLU A 82 -15.64 -20.87 1.31
N TRP A 83 -16.77 -21.56 1.15
CA TRP A 83 -18.00 -21.01 0.53
C TRP A 83 -17.74 -20.27 -0.81
N GLY A 84 -16.87 -20.83 -1.64
CA GLY A 84 -16.53 -20.28 -2.95
C GLY A 84 -15.62 -19.05 -2.91
N LYS A 85 -14.99 -18.73 -1.78
CA LYS A 85 -14.08 -17.59 -1.63
C LYS A 85 -12.71 -18.03 -1.10
N PRO A 86 -11.60 -17.43 -1.55
CA PRO A 86 -10.28 -17.72 -1.00
C PRO A 86 -10.18 -17.19 0.43
N VAL A 87 -9.49 -17.95 1.29
CA VAL A 87 -9.24 -17.55 2.68
C VAL A 87 -7.84 -16.98 2.84
N VAL A 88 -7.78 -15.77 3.36
CA VAL A 88 -6.57 -15.10 3.83
C VAL A 88 -6.57 -15.07 5.36
N TYR A 89 -5.40 -14.91 5.97
CA TYR A 89 -5.30 -14.73 7.43
C TYR A 89 -5.27 -13.24 7.76
N GLN A 90 -6.03 -12.83 8.79
CA GLN A 90 -5.88 -11.51 9.42
C GLN A 90 -5.25 -11.71 10.79
N LEU A 91 -4.03 -11.20 10.99
CA LEU A 91 -3.27 -11.38 12.23
C LEU A 91 -3.40 -10.17 13.16
N VAL A 92 -3.50 -8.97 12.60
CA VAL A 92 -3.66 -7.72 13.35
C VAL A 92 -4.91 -6.98 12.85
N PRO A 93 -5.82 -6.54 13.74
CA PRO A 93 -6.95 -5.70 13.36
C PRO A 93 -6.45 -4.41 12.69
N GLU A 94 -7.08 -3.97 11.60
CA GLU A 94 -6.64 -2.78 10.83
C GLU A 94 -6.65 -1.48 11.64
N ALA A 95 -7.44 -1.42 12.73
CA ALA A 95 -7.44 -0.28 13.66
C ALA A 95 -6.18 -0.22 14.56
N GLN A 96 -5.35 -1.26 14.55
CA GLN A 96 -4.11 -1.37 15.32
C GLN A 96 -2.89 -1.30 14.38
N ARG A 97 -1.73 -0.97 14.96
CA ARG A 97 -0.47 -0.90 14.23
C ARG A 97 0.21 -2.27 14.19
N ALA A 98 0.29 -2.90 13.02
CA ALA A 98 1.22 -4.01 12.78
C ALA A 98 2.66 -3.50 12.57
N TRP A 99 3.66 -4.37 12.73
CA TRP A 99 5.08 -4.03 12.65
C TRP A 99 5.73 -4.66 11.40
N HIS A 100 5.44 -4.10 10.22
CA HIS A 100 5.85 -4.67 8.94
C HIS A 100 6.83 -3.80 8.14
N ALA A 101 6.68 -2.47 8.14
CA ALA A 101 7.49 -1.54 7.32
C ALA A 101 8.86 -1.20 7.94
N GLY A 102 8.93 -1.11 9.27
CA GLY A 102 10.10 -0.59 9.97
C GLY A 102 10.45 0.85 9.56
N VAL A 103 11.75 1.18 9.56
CA VAL A 103 12.24 2.47 9.04
C VAL A 103 11.89 2.57 7.56
N SER A 104 11.02 3.53 7.24
CA SER A 104 10.37 3.65 5.94
C SER A 104 9.99 5.11 5.65
N ALA A 105 9.98 5.47 4.36
CA ALA A 105 9.55 6.77 3.87
C ALA A 105 8.83 6.66 2.52
N TRP A 106 7.74 7.40 2.32
CA TRP A 106 7.03 7.49 1.05
C TRP A 106 6.22 8.79 0.95
N GLN A 107 6.38 9.54 -0.15
CA GLN A 107 5.65 10.81 -0.40
C GLN A 107 5.72 11.78 0.81
N GLY A 108 6.89 11.89 1.42
CA GLY A 108 7.15 12.74 2.59
C GLY A 108 6.62 12.20 3.93
N ALA A 109 5.86 11.11 3.95
CA ALA A 109 5.52 10.41 5.18
C ALA A 109 6.69 9.50 5.60
N THR A 110 6.91 9.39 6.90
CA THR A 110 7.85 8.43 7.52
C THR A 110 7.10 7.52 8.49
N GLU A 111 7.74 6.46 8.99
CA GLU A 111 7.14 5.54 9.97
C GLU A 111 5.81 4.92 9.47
N LEU A 112 5.83 4.35 8.26
CA LEU A 112 4.61 3.96 7.55
C LEU A 112 3.72 2.98 8.34
N ASN A 113 4.29 2.16 9.24
CA ASN A 113 3.52 1.33 10.17
C ASN A 113 2.37 2.08 10.88
N ALA A 114 2.51 3.39 11.14
CA ALA A 114 1.49 4.19 11.81
C ALA A 114 0.25 4.49 10.94
N ALA A 115 0.35 4.34 9.62
CA ALA A 115 -0.68 4.74 8.67
C ALA A 115 -0.87 3.74 7.51
N SER A 116 -0.36 2.52 7.62
CA SER A 116 -0.42 1.53 6.56
C SER A 116 -1.03 0.21 6.99
N ILE A 117 -1.71 -0.45 6.05
CA ILE A 117 -1.97 -1.89 6.11
C ILE A 117 -0.82 -2.62 5.43
N GLY A 118 -0.42 -3.76 5.99
CA GLY A 118 0.68 -4.60 5.51
C GLY A 118 0.17 -5.97 5.13
N ILE A 119 0.44 -6.38 3.88
CA ILE A 119 0.07 -7.69 3.34
C ILE A 119 1.35 -8.50 3.08
N GLU A 120 1.48 -9.62 3.77
CA GLU A 120 2.54 -10.61 3.59
C GLU A 120 2.08 -11.71 2.64
N ASN A 121 2.76 -11.88 1.52
CA ASN A 121 2.44 -12.94 0.56
C ASN A 121 3.39 -14.12 0.77
N VAL A 122 2.84 -15.31 1.02
CA VAL A 122 3.66 -16.52 1.17
C VAL A 122 4.35 -16.81 -0.16
N ASN A 123 5.66 -16.55 -0.20
CA ASN A 123 6.52 -16.68 -1.38
C ASN A 123 7.97 -16.80 -0.89
N GLY A 124 8.78 -17.62 -1.55
CA GLY A 124 10.18 -17.90 -1.21
C GLY A 124 11.16 -16.80 -1.59
N GLY A 125 10.71 -15.75 -2.28
CA GLY A 125 11.54 -14.60 -2.65
C GLY A 125 12.59 -14.96 -3.72
N PRO A 126 13.74 -14.25 -3.72
CA PRO A 126 14.81 -14.51 -4.66
C PRO A 126 15.65 -15.73 -4.29
N THR A 127 16.13 -16.46 -5.30
CA THR A 127 17.16 -17.49 -5.16
C THR A 127 18.34 -17.15 -6.06
N ASP A 128 19.52 -17.02 -5.46
CA ASP A 128 20.77 -16.79 -6.19
C ASP A 128 21.30 -18.13 -6.73
N THR A 129 21.50 -18.20 -8.04
CA THR A 129 22.04 -19.35 -8.77
C THR A 129 23.35 -18.97 -9.46
N PRO A 130 24.17 -19.93 -9.93
CA PRO A 130 25.36 -19.62 -10.72
C PRO A 130 25.07 -18.82 -12.01
N GLN A 131 23.83 -18.87 -12.52
CA GLN A 131 23.38 -18.17 -13.72
C GLN A 131 22.77 -16.79 -13.41
N GLY A 132 22.68 -16.42 -12.12
CA GLY A 132 22.09 -15.17 -11.66
C GLY A 132 20.93 -15.39 -10.70
N ARG A 133 20.29 -14.29 -10.29
CA ARG A 133 19.14 -14.30 -9.39
C ARG A 133 17.87 -14.69 -10.13
N THR A 134 17.12 -15.60 -9.54
CA THR A 134 15.77 -16.01 -9.98
C THR A 134 14.75 -15.64 -8.92
N TRP A 135 13.49 -15.47 -9.31
CA TRP A 135 12.41 -15.05 -8.41
C TRP A 135 11.25 -16.03 -8.49
N GLN A 136 10.72 -16.45 -7.34
CA GLN A 136 9.56 -17.34 -7.32
C GLN A 136 8.31 -16.61 -7.84
N PRO A 137 7.61 -17.14 -8.86
CA PRO A 137 6.36 -16.56 -9.34
C PRO A 137 5.23 -16.72 -8.31
N TYR A 138 4.28 -15.80 -8.34
CA TYR A 138 3.07 -15.85 -7.52
C TYR A 138 2.00 -16.71 -8.20
N PRO A 139 1.47 -17.77 -7.56
CA PRO A 139 0.44 -18.62 -8.16
C PRO A 139 -0.86 -17.85 -8.46
N PRO A 140 -1.58 -18.14 -9.56
CA PRO A 140 -2.78 -17.41 -9.95
C PRO A 140 -3.85 -17.30 -8.85
N GLU A 141 -4.03 -18.36 -8.05
CA GLU A 141 -4.95 -18.41 -6.91
C GLU A 141 -4.56 -17.47 -5.77
N GLN A 142 -3.26 -17.30 -5.52
CA GLN A 142 -2.74 -16.29 -4.59
C GLN A 142 -3.01 -14.88 -5.12
N VAL A 143 -2.78 -14.68 -6.43
CA VAL A 143 -3.01 -13.37 -7.07
C VAL A 143 -4.49 -12.98 -7.05
N ASP A 144 -5.42 -13.90 -7.31
CA ASP A 144 -6.88 -13.63 -7.20
C ASP A 144 -7.26 -13.24 -5.77
N ALA A 145 -6.79 -13.97 -4.76
CA ALA A 145 -7.04 -13.65 -3.36
C ALA A 145 -6.48 -12.28 -2.97
N LEU A 146 -5.25 -11.98 -3.39
CA LEU A 146 -4.58 -10.71 -3.17
C LEU A 146 -5.33 -9.54 -3.82
N ILE A 147 -5.79 -9.70 -5.07
CA ILE A 147 -6.56 -8.66 -5.77
C ILE A 147 -7.85 -8.35 -5.00
N ARG A 148 -8.62 -9.36 -4.61
CA ARG A 148 -9.87 -9.18 -3.85
C ARG A 148 -9.64 -8.47 -2.53
N LEU A 149 -8.65 -8.92 -1.77
CA LEU A 149 -8.27 -8.31 -0.49
C LEU A 149 -7.85 -6.85 -0.69
N SER A 150 -7.02 -6.58 -1.69
CA SER A 150 -6.51 -5.24 -1.94
C SER A 150 -7.60 -4.28 -2.41
N GLN A 151 -8.50 -4.72 -3.29
CA GLN A 151 -9.66 -3.93 -3.75
C GLN A 151 -10.55 -3.50 -2.58
N ASP A 152 -10.84 -4.43 -1.66
CA ASP A 152 -11.63 -4.17 -0.46
C ASP A 152 -10.94 -3.12 0.45
N ILE A 153 -9.64 -3.29 0.72
CA ILE A 153 -8.87 -2.35 1.54
C ILE A 153 -8.78 -0.96 0.91
N VAL A 154 -8.41 -0.86 -0.38
CA VAL A 154 -8.25 0.46 -1.03
C VAL A 154 -9.57 1.20 -1.12
N ALA A 155 -10.68 0.50 -1.36
CA ALA A 155 -12.01 1.10 -1.39
C ALA A 155 -12.44 1.57 0.02
N ARG A 156 -12.23 0.74 1.05
CA ARG A 156 -12.62 1.04 2.43
C ARG A 156 -11.93 2.28 2.99
N TYR A 157 -10.64 2.45 2.68
CA TYR A 157 -9.82 3.56 3.20
C TYR A 157 -9.57 4.68 2.18
N ALA A 158 -10.18 4.60 0.99
CA ALA A 158 -9.94 5.52 -0.12
C ALA A 158 -8.43 5.73 -0.40
N ILE A 159 -7.65 4.64 -0.37
CA ILE A 159 -6.20 4.70 -0.59
C ILE A 159 -5.94 5.03 -2.06
N PRO A 160 -5.23 6.13 -2.38
CA PRO A 160 -4.96 6.48 -3.76
C PRO A 160 -3.99 5.47 -4.40
N PRO A 161 -4.05 5.26 -5.73
CA PRO A 161 -3.20 4.31 -6.44
C PRO A 161 -1.70 4.43 -6.14
N THR A 162 -1.19 5.65 -5.98
CA THR A 162 0.24 5.90 -5.71
C THR A 162 0.69 5.57 -4.28
N ARG A 163 -0.23 5.09 -3.43
CA ARG A 163 0.04 4.65 -2.05
C ARG A 163 -0.19 3.15 -1.84
N VAL A 164 -0.35 2.40 -2.92
CA VAL A 164 -0.16 0.96 -2.93
C VAL A 164 1.27 0.69 -3.39
N VAL A 165 2.11 0.19 -2.51
CA VAL A 165 3.57 0.19 -2.65
C VAL A 165 4.17 -1.13 -2.20
N GLY A 166 5.33 -1.48 -2.74
CA GLY A 166 6.16 -2.54 -2.20
C GLY A 166 6.97 -2.06 -0.99
N HIS A 167 7.42 -2.99 -0.17
CA HIS A 167 8.38 -2.68 0.89
C HIS A 167 9.68 -2.07 0.34
N SER A 168 10.10 -2.53 -0.85
CA SER A 168 11.23 -1.98 -1.60
C SER A 168 11.05 -0.51 -1.96
N ASP A 169 9.82 -0.04 -2.15
CA ASP A 169 9.58 1.36 -2.53
C ASP A 169 9.80 2.30 -1.35
N ILE A 170 9.38 1.85 -0.16
CA ILE A 170 9.39 2.65 1.05
C ILE A 170 10.69 2.48 1.85
N ALA A 171 11.46 1.44 1.58
CA ALA A 171 12.73 1.12 2.22
C ALA A 171 13.78 0.56 1.23
N PRO A 172 14.05 1.26 0.10
CA PRO A 172 14.88 0.74 -1.01
C PRO A 172 16.31 0.41 -0.58
N GLN A 173 16.80 1.02 0.50
CA GLN A 173 18.14 0.77 1.02
C GLN A 173 18.28 -0.56 1.78
N ARG A 174 17.16 -1.18 2.19
CA ARG A 174 17.14 -2.40 3.02
C ARG A 174 16.33 -3.55 2.41
N LYS A 175 15.34 -3.25 1.58
CA LYS A 175 14.28 -4.18 1.22
C LYS A 175 14.12 -4.26 -0.29
N ILE A 176 13.82 -5.45 -0.76
CA ILE A 176 13.68 -5.80 -2.17
C ILE A 176 12.35 -6.50 -2.46
N ASP A 177 11.54 -6.76 -1.42
CA ASP A 177 10.21 -7.32 -1.49
C ASP A 177 9.16 -6.28 -1.94
N PRO A 178 8.12 -6.70 -2.70
CA PRO A 178 7.79 -8.06 -3.09
C PRO A 178 8.53 -8.55 -4.36
N GLY A 179 9.48 -7.77 -4.88
CA GLY A 179 10.33 -8.15 -6.02
C GLY A 179 9.66 -8.02 -7.40
N PRO A 180 10.42 -8.27 -8.47
CA PRO A 180 10.00 -8.07 -9.85
C PRO A 180 8.99 -9.13 -10.35
N ALA A 181 8.85 -10.25 -9.65
CA ALA A 181 7.85 -11.26 -9.98
C ALA A 181 6.44 -10.92 -9.45
N PHE A 182 6.32 -9.87 -8.61
CA PHE A 182 5.04 -9.46 -8.06
C PHE A 182 4.11 -8.89 -9.16
N PRO A 183 2.82 -9.24 -9.17
CA PRO A 183 1.93 -8.95 -10.29
C PRO A 183 1.34 -7.53 -10.26
N TRP A 184 2.19 -6.50 -10.13
CA TRP A 184 1.79 -5.09 -10.05
C TRP A 184 0.83 -4.66 -11.16
N ARG A 185 1.15 -5.03 -12.42
CA ARG A 185 0.29 -4.73 -13.58
C ARG A 185 -1.09 -5.38 -13.47
N ALA A 186 -1.20 -6.59 -12.94
CA ALA A 186 -2.48 -7.26 -12.76
C ALA A 186 -3.33 -6.60 -11.66
N LEU A 187 -2.69 -6.18 -10.56
CA LEU A 187 -3.37 -5.37 -9.52
C LEU A 187 -3.88 -4.06 -10.11
N ALA A 188 -3.06 -3.34 -10.88
CA ALA A 188 -3.46 -2.07 -11.48
C ALA A 188 -4.60 -2.22 -12.50
N GLN A 189 -4.60 -3.28 -13.30
CA GLN A 189 -5.72 -3.63 -14.19
C GLN A 189 -7.01 -3.92 -13.41
N ALA A 190 -6.89 -4.42 -12.19
CA ALA A 190 -8.01 -4.61 -11.26
C ALA A 190 -8.36 -3.34 -10.44
N GLY A 191 -7.76 -2.19 -10.75
CA GLY A 191 -8.01 -0.92 -10.07
C GLY A 191 -7.27 -0.74 -8.74
N VAL A 192 -6.24 -1.56 -8.48
CA VAL A 192 -5.41 -1.49 -7.28
C VAL A 192 -4.01 -1.03 -7.63
N GLY A 193 -3.60 0.11 -7.09
CA GLY A 193 -2.25 0.63 -7.29
C GLY A 193 -2.03 1.37 -8.61
N ALA A 194 -0.87 2.02 -8.71
CA ALA A 194 -0.52 2.86 -9.84
C ALA A 194 0.14 2.05 -10.97
N TRP A 195 -0.13 2.43 -12.22
CA TRP A 195 0.57 1.90 -13.39
C TRP A 195 0.57 2.94 -14.52
N PRO A 196 1.69 3.13 -15.25
CA PRO A 196 1.73 4.06 -16.37
C PRO A 196 0.85 3.56 -17.54
N ASP A 197 0.39 4.47 -18.38
CA ASP A 197 -0.27 4.09 -19.63
C ASP A 197 0.78 3.82 -20.71
N ASP A 198 0.75 2.63 -21.33
CA ASP A 198 1.74 2.20 -22.34
C ASP A 198 1.91 3.21 -23.48
N ALA A 199 0.82 3.85 -23.93
CA ALA A 199 0.84 4.87 -24.98
C ALA A 199 1.60 6.13 -24.53
N THR A 200 1.46 6.54 -23.27
CA THR A 200 2.18 7.68 -22.69
C THR A 200 3.66 7.35 -22.53
N VAL A 201 4.01 6.14 -22.08
CA VAL A 201 5.40 5.68 -22.01
C VAL A 201 6.05 5.69 -23.40
N ALA A 202 5.38 5.13 -24.41
CA ALA A 202 5.87 5.12 -25.78
C ALA A 202 6.09 6.55 -26.33
N ALA A 203 5.16 7.47 -26.06
CA ALA A 203 5.30 8.87 -26.42
C ALA A 203 6.48 9.55 -25.71
N ARG A 204 6.71 9.26 -24.43
CA ARG A 204 7.84 9.78 -23.64
C ARG A 204 9.19 9.17 -24.03
N LEU A 205 9.21 7.91 -24.48
CA LEU A 205 10.39 7.28 -25.07
C LEU A 205 10.79 7.98 -26.38
N ALA A 206 9.80 8.42 -27.18
CA ALA A 206 10.02 9.18 -28.41
C ALA A 206 10.97 8.48 -29.40
N GLY A 207 10.91 7.14 -29.47
CA GLY A 207 11.75 6.33 -30.35
C GLY A 207 13.21 6.17 -29.92
N ARG A 208 13.58 6.67 -28.72
CA ARG A 208 14.90 6.39 -28.13
C ARG A 208 15.03 4.89 -27.83
N ASP A 209 16.26 4.38 -27.90
CA ASP A 209 16.59 3.04 -27.39
C ASP A 209 16.18 2.97 -25.89
N PRO A 210 15.33 2.00 -25.49
CA PRO A 210 14.92 1.80 -24.09
C PRO A 210 16.07 1.75 -23.08
N HIS A 211 17.23 1.24 -23.49
CA HIS A 211 18.43 1.12 -22.65
C HIS A 211 19.41 2.30 -22.79
N ALA A 212 19.07 3.33 -23.58
CA ALA A 212 19.91 4.51 -23.69
C ALA A 212 20.06 5.18 -22.32
N ALA A 213 21.30 5.46 -21.91
CA ALA A 213 21.59 6.13 -20.66
C ALA A 213 20.89 7.50 -20.60
N VAL A 214 20.40 7.86 -19.42
CA VAL A 214 19.78 9.18 -19.15
C VAL A 214 20.52 9.92 -18.04
N ASP A 215 20.20 11.20 -17.90
CA ASP A 215 20.70 12.02 -16.78
C ASP A 215 20.22 11.45 -15.43
N VAL A 216 21.19 11.15 -14.56
CA VAL A 216 20.95 10.59 -13.22
C VAL A 216 20.09 11.55 -12.40
N ARG A 217 20.42 12.85 -12.44
CA ARG A 217 19.73 13.87 -11.64
C ARG A 217 18.27 14.00 -12.08
N GLY A 218 18.01 13.97 -13.39
CA GLY A 218 16.67 13.97 -13.97
C GLY A 218 15.80 12.81 -13.46
N LEU A 219 16.33 11.58 -13.44
CA LEU A 219 15.59 10.44 -12.91
C LEU A 219 15.41 10.53 -11.38
N GLN A 220 16.45 10.91 -10.64
CA GLN A 220 16.36 11.15 -9.19
C GLN A 220 15.23 12.15 -8.85
N LEU A 221 15.18 13.30 -9.53
CA LEU A 221 14.14 14.32 -9.31
C LEU A 221 12.74 13.80 -9.60
N LYS A 222 12.57 12.96 -10.63
CA LYS A 222 11.28 12.34 -10.94
C LYS A 222 10.84 11.35 -9.87
N LEU A 223 11.75 10.49 -9.40
CA LEU A 223 11.45 9.50 -8.37
C LEU A 223 11.21 10.15 -7.00
N ALA A 224 11.96 11.20 -6.66
CA ALA A 224 11.72 12.01 -5.46
C ALA A 224 10.31 12.63 -5.48
N ARG A 225 9.89 13.19 -6.62
CA ARG A 225 8.54 13.74 -6.81
C ARG A 225 7.45 12.67 -6.74
N TYR A 226 7.71 11.48 -7.27
CA TYR A 226 6.74 10.38 -7.24
C TYR A 226 6.51 9.83 -5.82
N GLY A 227 7.58 9.77 -5.02
CA GLY A 227 7.47 9.44 -3.59
C GLY A 227 8.69 8.79 -2.95
N TYR A 228 9.72 8.41 -3.72
CA TYR A 228 10.90 7.72 -3.20
C TYR A 228 11.79 8.64 -2.35
N ASP A 229 12.36 8.09 -1.29
CA ASP A 229 13.48 8.71 -0.58
C ASP A 229 14.77 8.47 -1.36
N VAL A 230 15.20 9.48 -2.12
CA VAL A 230 16.34 9.41 -3.02
C VAL A 230 17.14 10.72 -3.01
N PRO A 231 18.48 10.67 -3.02
CA PRO A 231 19.30 11.85 -3.28
C PRO A 231 18.96 12.49 -4.63
N THR A 232 19.17 13.80 -4.76
CA THR A 232 18.93 14.57 -6.02
C THR A 232 20.19 15.30 -6.49
N ASP A 233 21.34 14.73 -6.15
CA ASP A 233 22.69 15.27 -6.35
C ASP A 233 23.31 14.92 -7.71
N GLY A 234 22.64 14.11 -8.53
CA GLY A 234 23.13 13.63 -9.82
C GLY A 234 24.16 12.50 -9.73
N VAL A 235 24.40 11.93 -8.55
CA VAL A 235 25.42 10.89 -8.35
C VAL A 235 24.82 9.49 -8.44
N LEU A 236 25.36 8.66 -9.35
CA LEU A 236 24.99 7.25 -9.49
C LEU A 236 25.79 6.35 -8.54
N ASP A 237 25.60 6.54 -7.23
CA ASP A 237 26.14 5.68 -6.19
C ASP A 237 25.22 4.47 -5.91
N GLU A 238 25.63 3.58 -4.99
CA GLU A 238 24.81 2.43 -4.60
C GLU A 238 23.44 2.83 -4.03
N ARG A 239 23.35 3.97 -3.35
CA ARG A 239 22.09 4.43 -2.76
C ARG A 239 21.10 4.79 -3.85
N THR A 240 21.54 5.55 -4.85
CA THR A 240 20.75 5.87 -6.05
C THR A 240 20.37 4.61 -6.82
N ARG A 241 21.33 3.70 -7.05
CA ARG A 241 21.07 2.43 -7.77
C ARG A 241 20.02 1.57 -7.10
N ARG A 242 20.02 1.49 -5.76
CA ARG A 242 19.00 0.73 -5.00
C ARG A 242 17.60 1.32 -5.17
N VAL A 243 17.47 2.65 -5.19
CA VAL A 243 16.18 3.29 -5.48
C VAL A 243 15.73 3.00 -6.92
N PHE A 244 16.63 3.14 -7.89
CA PHE A 244 16.31 2.87 -9.30
C PHE A 244 15.89 1.41 -9.49
N ALA A 245 16.61 0.47 -8.86
CA ALA A 245 16.26 -0.94 -8.89
C ALA A 245 14.90 -1.21 -8.23
N ALA A 246 14.57 -0.57 -7.11
CA ALA A 246 13.25 -0.70 -6.46
C ALA A 246 12.12 -0.22 -7.40
N PHE A 247 12.28 0.97 -7.99
CA PHE A 247 11.35 1.49 -8.98
C PHE A 247 11.19 0.56 -10.19
N GLN A 248 12.30 0.02 -10.71
CA GLN A 248 12.28 -0.91 -11.83
C GLN A 248 11.62 -2.24 -11.44
N MET A 249 11.90 -2.82 -10.27
CA MET A 249 11.20 -4.02 -9.80
C MET A 249 9.67 -3.82 -9.75
N HIS A 250 9.21 -2.61 -9.40
CA HIS A 250 7.79 -2.29 -9.40
C HIS A 250 7.23 -2.08 -10.81
N PHE A 251 7.79 -1.17 -11.60
CA PHE A 251 7.16 -0.66 -12.83
C PHE A 251 7.79 -1.15 -14.14
N ARG A 252 8.99 -1.75 -14.09
CA ARG A 252 9.74 -2.26 -15.25
C ARG A 252 10.53 -3.54 -14.90
N PRO A 253 9.85 -4.63 -14.52
CA PRO A 253 10.51 -5.81 -13.94
C PRO A 253 11.40 -6.60 -14.91
N SER A 254 11.41 -6.26 -16.19
CA SER A 254 12.30 -6.87 -17.20
C SER A 254 13.77 -6.48 -17.03
N ASP A 255 14.07 -5.32 -16.44
CA ASP A 255 15.43 -4.88 -16.12
C ASP A 255 15.40 -3.97 -14.89
N TYR A 256 15.92 -4.51 -13.78
CA TYR A 256 16.01 -3.90 -12.46
C TYR A 256 17.47 -3.79 -11.99
N THR A 257 18.39 -3.59 -12.93
CA THR A 257 19.83 -3.43 -12.62
C THR A 257 20.16 -2.14 -11.86
N GLY A 258 19.20 -1.22 -11.73
CA GLY A 258 19.40 0.08 -11.09
C GLY A 258 20.18 1.06 -11.96
N ASN A 259 20.33 0.79 -13.25
CA ASN A 259 20.91 1.73 -14.20
C ASN A 259 19.84 2.73 -14.66
N PRO A 260 20.16 4.03 -14.76
CA PRO A 260 19.26 5.01 -15.35
C PRO A 260 19.20 4.85 -16.87
N ASP A 261 18.02 4.55 -17.39
CA ASP A 261 17.79 4.44 -18.83
C ASP A 261 16.50 5.13 -19.30
N ALA A 262 16.36 5.24 -20.62
CA ALA A 262 15.29 5.98 -21.27
C ALA A 262 13.90 5.43 -20.96
N GLU A 263 13.75 4.12 -20.80
CA GLU A 263 12.48 3.49 -20.46
C GLU A 263 12.09 3.76 -19.00
N SER A 264 13.03 3.63 -18.06
CA SER A 264 12.79 3.99 -16.65
C SER A 264 12.41 5.47 -16.52
N ASP A 265 13.09 6.35 -17.26
CA ASP A 265 12.80 7.78 -17.32
C ASP A 265 11.41 8.09 -17.90
N ALA A 266 11.03 7.40 -18.97
CA ALA A 266 9.73 7.55 -19.62
C ALA A 266 8.59 7.04 -18.73
N ILE A 267 8.78 5.91 -18.04
CA ILE A 267 7.82 5.37 -17.08
C ILE A 267 7.65 6.32 -15.90
N ALA A 268 8.74 6.83 -15.33
CA ALA A 268 8.69 7.78 -14.21
C ALA A 268 7.94 9.06 -14.62
N GLN A 269 8.19 9.57 -15.83
CA GLN A 269 7.46 10.73 -16.33
C GLN A 269 5.97 10.43 -16.58
N ALA A 270 5.64 9.29 -17.18
CA ALA A 270 4.25 8.90 -17.44
C ALA A 270 3.44 8.75 -16.14
N LEU A 271 4.06 8.22 -15.09
CA LEU A 271 3.47 8.13 -13.75
C LEU A 271 3.20 9.52 -13.16
N LEU A 272 4.17 10.44 -13.25
CA LEU A 272 3.99 11.83 -12.80
C LEU A 272 2.88 12.54 -13.57
N ASP A 273 2.84 12.38 -14.89
CA ASP A 273 1.81 12.98 -15.75
C ASP A 273 0.39 12.51 -15.34
N LYS A 274 0.26 11.21 -15.03
CA LYS A 274 -1.01 10.57 -14.71
C LYS A 274 -1.50 10.88 -13.29
N TYR A 275 -0.60 10.84 -12.30
CA TYR A 275 -0.99 10.87 -10.89
C TYR A 275 -0.64 12.17 -10.16
N PHE A 276 0.19 13.03 -10.76
CA PHE A 276 0.59 14.33 -10.19
C PHE A 276 0.48 15.47 -11.22
N PRO A 277 -0.68 15.62 -11.91
CA PRO A 277 -0.84 16.67 -12.91
C PRO A 277 -0.67 18.05 -12.25
N GLY A 278 0.15 18.90 -12.85
CA GLY A 278 0.33 20.30 -12.40
C GLY A 278 1.40 20.53 -11.33
N GLN A 279 2.09 19.50 -10.83
CA GLN A 279 3.33 19.72 -10.11
C GLN A 279 4.47 19.94 -11.13
N ALA A 280 4.84 21.19 -11.40
CA ALA A 280 6.03 21.49 -12.19
C ALA A 280 7.31 20.98 -11.48
N PRO A 281 8.43 20.74 -12.18
CA PRO A 281 9.73 20.58 -11.51
C PRO A 281 9.95 21.78 -10.59
N ALA A 282 10.33 21.56 -9.33
CA ALA A 282 10.82 22.66 -8.51
C ALA A 282 11.99 23.30 -9.27
N GLU A 283 11.87 24.58 -9.64
CA GLU A 283 13.01 25.32 -10.16
C GLU A 283 14.11 25.26 -9.11
N ASP A 284 15.34 25.01 -9.57
CA ASP A 284 16.53 24.94 -8.73
C ASP A 284 16.50 26.13 -7.75
N GLY A 285 16.37 25.81 -6.45
CA GLY A 285 16.55 26.78 -5.39
C GLY A 285 17.98 27.28 -5.47
N ALA A 286 18.20 28.34 -6.25
CA ALA A 286 19.34 29.21 -6.09
C ALA A 286 19.42 29.52 -4.61
N ALA A 287 20.52 29.10 -3.98
CA ALA A 287 20.86 29.49 -2.64
C ALA A 287 20.67 31.00 -2.54
N SER A 288 19.62 31.45 -1.86
CA SER A 288 19.52 32.83 -1.40
C SER A 288 20.59 32.96 -0.32
N GLY A 289 21.78 33.33 -0.78
CA GLY A 289 22.85 33.82 0.04
C GLY A 289 22.37 34.96 0.92
N ALA A 290 22.99 35.02 2.09
CA ALA A 290 22.80 36.04 3.10
C ALA A 290 22.76 37.47 2.55
N SER A 291 21.79 38.24 3.06
CA SER A 291 22.02 39.54 3.71
C SER A 291 20.85 39.85 4.63
#